data_AF-A0A9N9SM22-F1
#
_entry.id   AF-A0A9N9SM22-F1
#
_cell.length_a   1.000
_cell.length_b   1.000
_cell.length_c   1.000
_cell.angle_alpha   90.00
_cell.angle_beta   90.00
_cell.angle_gamma   90.00
#
_symmetry.space_group_name_H-M   'P 1'
#
loop_
_entity.id
_entity.type
_entity.pdbx_description
1 polymer ?
#
loop_
_entity_poly.entity_id
_entity_poly.type
_entity_poly.pdbx_seq_one_letter_code
_entity_poly.pdbx_strand_id
1 'polypeptide(L)'
;MASLNFLVHRLFSFPLSKPRFDVERTAVYKVANVNGYDIKIVDKSIRRHKFKLTLRNATSFQADKTIWKESQSCSIPSTQGNLVRFSKNHQVLKAFISLGQS
;
A
#
# COMPACT_ATOMS: atom_id res chain seq x y z
N MET A 1 -5.65 -7.21 12.75
CA MET A 1 -4.65 -6.19 12.36
C MET A 1 -5.05 -5.37 11.14
N ALA A 2 -5.62 -5.96 10.09
CA ALA A 2 -6.04 -5.19 8.90
C ALA A 2 -7.03 -4.05 9.22
N SER A 3 -8.04 -4.32 10.06
CA SER A 3 -9.03 -3.33 10.51
C SER A 3 -8.41 -2.14 11.26
N LEU A 4 -7.51 -2.40 12.21
CA LEU A 4 -6.78 -1.36 12.93
C LEU A 4 -5.94 -0.49 11.99
N ASN A 5 -5.24 -1.12 11.04
CA ASN A 5 -4.43 -0.39 10.06
C ASN A 5 -5.29 0.49 9.15
N PHE A 6 -6.48 0.02 8.77
CA PHE A 6 -7.45 0.82 8.00
C PHE A 6 -7.90 2.06 8.79
N LEU A 7 -8.24 1.91 10.08
CA LEU A 7 -8.64 3.01 10.95
C LEU A 7 -7.50 4.04 11.13
N VAL A 8 -6.27 3.56 11.33
CA VAL A 8 -5.09 4.44 11.44
C VAL A 8 -4.81 5.16 10.12
N HIS A 9 -4.92 4.48 8.98
CA HIS A 9 -4.76 5.11 7.67
C HIS A 9 -5.81 6.20 7.45
N ARG A 10 -7.07 5.90 7.79
CA ARG A 10 -8.19 6.85 7.72
C ARG A 10 -7.91 8.13 8.52
N LEU A 11 -7.39 7.99 9.74
CA LEU A 11 -7.06 9.11 10.64
C LEU A 11 -6.13 10.16 9.99
N PHE A 12 -5.24 9.73 9.09
CA PHE A 12 -4.29 10.61 8.39
C PHE A 12 -4.67 10.94 6.95
N SER A 13 -5.71 10.31 6.40
CA SER A 13 -6.15 10.54 5.02
C SER A 13 -6.99 11.79 4.87
N PHE A 14 -7.70 12.19 5.94
CA PHE A 14 -8.56 13.36 5.93
C PHE A 14 -7.87 14.54 6.62
N PRO A 15 -7.96 15.77 6.06
CA PRO A 15 -7.47 16.97 6.72
C PRO A 15 -8.39 17.31 7.90
N LEU A 16 -8.06 16.77 9.07
CA LEU A 16 -8.79 17.02 10.31
C LEU A 16 -8.15 18.17 11.08
N SER A 17 -8.97 19.05 11.63
CA SER A 17 -8.54 19.99 12.68
C SER A 17 -8.01 19.20 13.88
N LYS A 18 -7.00 19.73 14.59
CA LYS A 18 -6.43 19.13 15.81
C LYS A 18 -7.48 18.57 16.80
N PRO A 19 -8.55 19.30 17.20
CA PRO A 19 -9.54 18.76 18.13
C PRO A 19 -10.30 17.55 17.55
N ARG A 20 -10.69 17.59 16.27
CA ARG A 20 -11.36 16.45 15.60
C ARG A 20 -10.43 15.24 15.48
N PHE A 21 -9.15 15.47 15.24
CA PHE A 21 -8.14 14.42 15.20
C PHE A 21 -8.04 13.70 16.56
N ASP A 22 -8.00 14.45 17.66
CA ASP A 22 -7.93 13.84 19.00
C ASP A 22 -9.18 13.02 19.34
N VAL A 23 -10.36 13.47 18.89
CA VAL A 23 -11.62 12.72 19.02
C VAL A 23 -11.58 11.41 18.22
N GLU A 24 -11.22 11.44 16.93
CA GLU A 24 -11.10 10.21 16.14
C GLU A 24 -10.01 9.28 16.70
N ARG A 25 -8.86 9.82 17.13
CA ARG A 25 -7.79 9.03 17.74
C ARG A 25 -8.30 8.29 18.98
N THR A 26 -9.10 8.97 19.81
CA THR A 26 -9.71 8.37 21.00
C THR A 26 -10.70 7.26 20.62
N ALA A 27 -11.47 7.43 19.55
CA ALA A 27 -12.35 6.38 19.03
C ALA A 27 -11.55 5.16 18.55
N VAL A 28 -10.41 5.36 17.87
CA VAL A 28 -9.51 4.27 17.46
C VAL A 28 -8.97 3.51 18.68
N TYR A 29 -8.56 4.21 19.74
CA TYR A 29 -8.11 3.54 20.97
C TYR A 29 -9.24 2.72 21.63
N LYS A 30 -10.46 3.26 21.69
CA LYS A 30 -11.62 2.54 22.24
C LYS A 30 -11.91 1.26 21.46
N VAL A 31 -11.96 1.36 20.13
CA VAL A 31 -12.19 0.20 19.25
C VAL A 31 -11.04 -0.81 19.39
N ALA A 32 -9.79 -0.35 19.45
CA ALA A 32 -8.65 -1.23 19.62
C ALA A 32 -8.70 -1.99 20.96
N ASN A 33 -9.08 -1.30 22.05
CA ASN A 33 -9.23 -1.89 23.37
C ASN A 33 -10.34 -2.96 23.41
N VAL A 34 -11.50 -2.69 22.79
CA VAL A 34 -12.59 -3.67 22.67
C VAL A 34 -12.16 -4.91 21.87
N ASN A 35 -11.25 -4.75 20.91
CA ASN A 35 -10.68 -5.85 20.14
C ASN A 35 -9.45 -6.52 20.80
N GLY A 36 -9.15 -6.18 22.05
CA GLY A 36 -8.05 -6.80 22.82
C GLY A 36 -6.64 -6.34 22.41
N TYR A 37 -6.50 -5.22 21.72
CA TYR A 37 -5.18 -4.67 21.37
C TYR A 37 -4.61 -3.81 22.50
N ASP A 38 -3.32 -4.00 22.80
CA ASP A 38 -2.56 -3.08 23.66
C ASP A 38 -2.44 -1.70 22.99
N ILE A 39 -2.72 -0.66 23.76
CA ILE A 39 -2.58 0.75 23.37
C ILE A 39 -1.19 1.04 22.82
N LYS A 40 -0.13 0.41 23.35
CA LYS A 40 1.24 0.57 22.87
C LYS A 40 1.41 0.16 21.40
N ILE A 41 0.68 -0.88 20.96
CA ILE A 41 0.70 -1.35 19.56
C ILE A 41 0.01 -0.33 18.66
N VAL A 42 -1.11 0.23 19.13
CA VAL A 42 -1.85 1.28 18.41
C VAL A 42 -0.97 2.52 18.24
N ASP A 43 -0.32 2.97 19.31
CA ASP A 43 0.62 4.11 19.28
C ASP A 43 1.77 3.88 18.29
N LYS A 44 2.36 2.68 18.31
CA LYS A 44 3.41 2.31 17.36
C LYS A 44 2.91 2.38 15.92
N SER A 45 1.68 1.93 15.66
CA SER A 45 1.06 2.00 14.34
C SER A 45 0.83 3.45 13.88
N ILE A 46 0.27 4.29 14.75
CA ILE A 46 0.03 5.71 14.50
C ILE A 46 1.35 6.43 14.19
N ARG A 47 2.39 6.25 15.03
CA ARG A 47 3.72 6.85 14.83
C ARG A 47 4.33 6.44 13.50
N ARG A 48 4.26 5.14 13.16
CA ARG A 48 4.76 4.62 11.88
C ARG A 48 4.04 5.25 10.69
N HIS A 49 2.72 5.43 10.77
CA HIS A 49 1.94 6.02 9.70
C HIS A 49 2.26 7.51 9.51
N LYS A 50 2.35 8.25 10.63
CA LYS A 50 2.76 9.65 10.64
C LYS A 50 4.15 9.82 10.00
N PHE A 51 5.11 9.00 10.39
CA PHE A 51 6.47 9.03 9.83
C PHE A 51 6.46 8.80 8.31
N LYS A 52 5.72 7.79 7.83
CA LYS A 52 5.57 7.52 6.38
C LYS A 52 4.96 8.71 5.64
N LEU A 53 3.94 9.34 6.21
CA LEU A 53 3.32 10.52 5.62
C LEU A 53 4.29 11.70 5.56
N THR A 54 5.01 11.96 6.65
CA THR A 54 6.05 12.99 6.69
C THR A 54 7.14 12.73 5.65
N LEU A 55 7.62 11.50 5.52
CA LEU A 55 8.62 11.14 4.52
C LEU A 55 8.09 11.42 3.10
N ARG A 56 6.86 10.98 2.79
CA ARG A 56 6.20 11.24 1.49
C ARG A 56 6.07 12.73 1.19
N ASN A 57 5.75 13.53 2.19
CA ASN A 57 5.54 14.97 2.03
C ASN A 57 6.86 15.77 2.02
N ALA A 58 7.91 15.24 2.66
CA ALA A 58 9.22 15.87 2.74
C ALA A 58 10.06 15.66 1.47
N THR A 59 9.83 14.56 0.75
CA THR A 59 10.49 14.34 -0.54
C THR A 59 9.84 15.20 -1.61
N SER A 60 10.51 16.30 -2.00
CA SER A 60 10.14 17.13 -3.16
C SER A 60 10.28 16.38 -4.49
N PHE A 61 11.03 15.27 -4.50
CA PHE A 61 11.07 14.33 -5.61
C PHE A 61 9.85 13.42 -5.55
N GLN A 62 8.69 13.93 -6.00
CA GLN A 62 7.60 13.05 -6.37
C GLN A 62 8.09 12.25 -7.57
N ALA A 63 8.55 11.01 -7.35
CA ALA A 63 8.67 10.07 -8.45
C ALA A 63 7.27 9.98 -9.06
N ASP A 64 7.10 10.56 -10.24
CA ASP A 64 5.87 10.48 -11.00
C ASP A 64 5.49 9.01 -11.08
N LYS A 65 4.51 8.63 -10.27
CA LYS A 65 3.79 7.39 -10.48
C LYS A 65 2.84 7.68 -11.62
N THR A 66 3.38 7.88 -12.82
CA THR A 66 2.66 7.67 -14.05
C THR A 66 2.22 6.22 -14.01
N ILE A 67 0.99 6.06 -13.55
CA ILE A 67 0.22 4.84 -13.61
C ILE A 67 0.26 4.42 -15.06
N TRP A 68 0.91 3.29 -15.35
CA TRP A 68 0.51 2.48 -16.49
C TRP A 68 -0.96 2.11 -16.25
N LYS A 69 -1.87 2.96 -16.74
CA LYS A 69 -3.28 2.61 -16.92
C LYS A 69 -3.31 1.67 -18.10
N GLU A 70 -2.88 0.44 -17.90
CA GLU A 70 -3.28 -0.63 -18.81
C GLU A 70 -4.58 -1.20 -18.25
N SER A 71 -5.66 -0.63 -18.76
CA SER A 71 -6.96 -1.26 -18.96
C SER A 71 -7.12 -2.66 -18.37
N GLN A 72 -7.66 -2.76 -17.16
CA GLN A 72 -8.50 -3.89 -16.79
C GLN A 72 -9.86 -3.38 -16.33
N SER A 73 -10.62 -2.88 -17.30
CA SER A 73 -12.03 -3.22 -17.36
C SER A 73 -12.12 -4.72 -17.67
N CYS A 74 -12.03 -5.56 -16.65
CA CYS A 74 -12.49 -6.94 -16.78
C CYS A 74 -13.94 -6.96 -16.29
N SER A 75 -14.83 -6.52 -17.19
CA SER A 75 -16.12 -7.18 -17.35
C SER A 75 -15.82 -8.69 -17.36
N ILE A 76 -16.37 -9.45 -16.43
CA ILE A 76 -16.24 -10.91 -16.41
C ILE A 76 -16.86 -11.41 -17.72
N PRO A 77 -16.10 -11.99 -18.67
CA PRO A 77 -16.70 -12.78 -19.73
C PRO A 77 -16.72 -14.22 -19.21
N SER A 78 -17.91 -14.78 -19.20
CA SER A 78 -18.13 -16.21 -19.04
C SER A 78 -17.11 -17.04 -19.84
N THR A 79 -16.55 -18.03 -19.15
CA THR A 79 -16.09 -19.34 -19.64
C THR A 79 -15.92 -19.50 -21.16
N GLN A 80 -14.69 -19.80 -21.59
CA GLN A 80 -14.31 -20.86 -22.55
C GLN A 80 -13.17 -20.42 -23.50
N GLY A 81 -12.14 -21.27 -23.58
CA GLY A 81 -11.29 -21.38 -24.77
C GLY A 81 -9.88 -20.80 -24.67
N ASN A 82 -8.89 -21.69 -24.51
CA ASN A 82 -7.55 -21.64 -25.09
C ASN A 82 -6.91 -20.27 -25.38
N LEU A 83 -5.86 -19.88 -24.62
CA LEU A 83 -4.76 -19.10 -25.18
C LEU A 83 -3.42 -19.45 -24.52
N VAL A 84 -2.78 -20.42 -25.16
CA VAL A 84 -1.33 -20.63 -25.23
C VAL A 84 -0.63 -19.33 -25.67
N ARG A 85 0.61 -19.13 -25.17
CA ARG A 85 1.61 -18.10 -25.53
C ARG A 85 1.44 -16.73 -24.86
N PHE A 86 2.30 -16.46 -23.87
CA PHE A 86 3.33 -15.41 -23.97
C PHE A 86 4.40 -15.59 -22.88
N SER A 87 5.03 -16.78 -22.84
CA SER A 87 6.37 -16.95 -22.25
C SER A 87 7.38 -16.66 -23.36
N LYS A 88 7.76 -15.38 -23.53
CA LYS A 88 8.83 -15.00 -24.48
C LYS A 88 9.84 -13.98 -23.97
N ASN A 89 9.72 -13.48 -22.74
CA ASN A 89 10.73 -12.57 -22.19
C ASN A 89 11.72 -13.23 -21.22
N HIS A 90 11.63 -14.56 -21.03
CA HIS A 90 12.56 -15.32 -20.18
C HIS A 90 13.80 -15.86 -20.93
N GLN A 91 14.04 -15.43 -22.18
CA GLN A 91 15.26 -15.76 -22.95
C GLN A 91 16.31 -14.65 -22.97
N VAL A 92 16.01 -13.42 -22.55
CA VAL A 92 16.98 -12.31 -22.59
C VAL A 92 18.03 -12.39 -21.46
N LEU A 93 17.75 -13.13 -20.38
CA LEU A 93 18.65 -13.26 -19.23
C LEU A 93 19.66 -14.44 -19.33
N LYS A 94 19.60 -15.27 -20.38
CA LYS A 94 20.57 -16.37 -20.58
C LYS A 94 21.67 -16.04 -21.60
N ALA A 95 21.53 -14.98 -22.40
CA ALA A 95 22.54 -14.59 -23.38
C ALA A 95 23.69 -13.72 -22.81
N PHE A 96 23.57 -13.24 -21.57
CA PHE A 96 24.58 -12.36 -20.95
C PHE A 96 25.64 -13.09 -20.12
N ILE A 97 25.47 -14.40 -19.86
CA ILE A 97 26.40 -15.18 -19.02
C ILE A 97 27.41 -15.98 -19.89
N SER A 98 27.21 -16.09 -21.22
CA SER A 98 28.10 -16.84 -22.11
C SER A 98 29.09 -16.01 -22.92
N LEU A 99 29.27 -14.72 -22.62
CA LEU A 99 30.25 -13.83 -23.29
C LEU A 99 31.28 -13.22 -22.33
N GLY A 100 31.34 -13.71 -21.09
CA GLY A 100 32.28 -13.26 -20.05
C GLY A 100 33.35 -14.29 -19.67
N GLN A 101 33.66 -15.22 -20.57
CA GLN A 101 34.85 -16.08 -20.46
C GLN A 101 35.59 -16.05 -21.79
N SER A 102 36.51 -15.09 -21.92
CA SER A 102 37.61 -15.07 -22.88
C SER A 102 38.74 -14.28 -22.23
#